data_AF-A0A917PW46-F1
#
_entry.id   AF-A0A917PW46-F1
#
_cell.length_a   1.000
_cell.length_b   1.000
_cell.length_c   1.000
_cell.angle_alpha   90.00
_cell.angle_beta   90.00
_cell.angle_gamma   90.00
#
_symmetry.space_group_name_H-M   'P 1'
#
loop_
_entity.id
_entity.type
_entity.pdbx_description
1 polymer ?
#
loop_
_entity_poly.entity_id
_entity_poly.type
_entity_poly.pdbx_seq_one_letter_code
_entity_poly.pdbx_strand_id
1 'polypeptide(L)'
;MKKALSQLLDCSDEFHYHKRVCLEPSLSQNTWSGNMANDFDGFKQRALQGSYQSIETQDLQTVISRVETEIEQIKQEILSLEHNRSSQQVRLSDLHDQRRKELLNNE
;
A
#
# COMPACT_ATOMS: atom_id res chain seq x y z
N MET A 1 -8.48 4.69 -1.30
CA MET A 1 -7.19 3.96 -1.37
C MET A 1 -6.10 4.72 -2.11
N LYS A 2 -6.29 5.23 -3.35
CA LYS A 2 -5.24 6.01 -4.06
C LYS A 2 -4.64 7.18 -3.27
N LYS A 3 -5.48 7.99 -2.60
CA LYS A 3 -5.02 9.09 -1.72
C LYS A 3 -4.17 8.58 -0.54
N ALA A 4 -4.61 7.48 0.09
CA ALA A 4 -3.89 6.88 1.21
C ALA A 4 -2.54 6.30 0.76
N LEU A 5 -2.49 5.67 -0.43
CA LEU A 5 -1.24 5.20 -1.02
C LEU A 5 -0.25 6.36 -1.28
N SER A 6 -0.73 7.46 -1.86
CA SER A 6 0.09 8.67 -2.04
C SER A 6 0.66 9.17 -0.71
N GLN A 7 -0.17 9.27 0.33
CA GLN A 7 0.28 9.72 1.65
C GLN A 7 1.29 8.76 2.30
N LEU A 8 1.16 7.45 2.06
CA LEU A 8 2.13 6.45 2.54
C LEU A 8 3.46 6.54 1.80
N LEU A 9 3.44 6.83 0.50
CA LEU A 9 4.65 7.06 -0.30
C LEU A 9 5.34 8.36 0.13
N ASP A 10 4.58 9.44 0.32
CA ASP A 10 5.10 10.71 0.84
C ASP A 10 5.76 10.50 2.21
N CYS A 11 5.13 9.71 3.09
CA CYS A 11 5.69 9.33 4.39
C CYS A 11 6.98 8.51 4.24
N SER A 12 7.06 7.62 3.24
CA SER A 12 8.27 6.82 2.97
C SER A 12 9.43 7.72 2.54
N ASP A 13 9.15 8.69 1.67
CA ASP A 13 10.14 9.65 1.20
C ASP A 13 10.61 10.56 2.35
N GLU A 14 9.70 10.97 3.23
CA GLU A 14 10.02 11.73 4.44
C GLU A 14 10.91 10.93 5.40
N PHE A 15 10.61 9.65 5.62
CA PHE A 15 11.46 8.74 6.41
C PHE A 15 12.87 8.66 5.81
N HIS A 16 12.96 8.48 4.49
CA HIS A 16 14.23 8.41 3.79
C HIS A 16 15.04 9.70 3.94
N TYR A 17 14.40 10.85 3.76
CA TYR A 17 15.02 12.17 3.84
C TYR A 17 15.53 12.49 5.26
N HIS A 18 14.72 12.19 6.29
CA HIS A 18 15.04 12.51 7.68
C HIS A 18 15.90 11.46 8.40
N LYS A 19 16.25 10.36 7.74
CA LYS A 19 17.13 9.32 8.31
C LYS A 19 18.43 9.86 8.89
N ARG A 20 19.00 10.90 8.29
CA ARG A 20 20.22 11.56 8.77
C ARG A 20 20.02 12.34 10.06
N VAL A 21 18.81 12.81 10.34
CA VAL A 21 18.47 13.56 11.56
C VAL A 21 18.53 12.66 12.80
N CYS A 22 18.23 11.36 12.66
CA CYS A 22 18.38 10.41 13.75
C CYS A 22 19.85 10.20 14.20
N LEU A 23 20.81 10.61 13.36
CA LEU A 23 22.24 10.41 13.60
C LEU A 23 22.97 11.72 13.96
N GLU A 24 22.29 12.87 13.87
CA GLU A 24 22.89 14.19 14.08
C GLU A 24 22.20 14.96 15.23
N PRO A 25 22.97 15.67 16.08
CA PRO A 25 24.43 15.70 16.15
C PRO A 25 25.04 14.48 16.85
N SER A 26 26.26 14.09 16.47
CA SER A 26 27.03 13.13 17.24
C SER A 26 27.46 13.74 18.58
N LEU A 27 27.26 13.01 19.69
CA LEU A 27 27.81 13.42 21.00
C LEU A 27 29.23 12.88 21.14
N SER A 28 29.96 12.82 20.01
CA SER A 28 31.28 12.23 19.94
C SER A 28 32.22 12.83 20.98
N GLN A 29 33.34 12.15 21.23
CA GLN A 29 34.38 12.55 22.18
C GLN A 29 34.83 14.03 22.03
N ASN A 30 34.67 14.59 20.83
CA ASN A 30 34.96 15.97 20.47
C ASN A 30 33.96 16.98 21.04
N THR A 31 32.71 16.56 21.29
CA THR A 31 31.59 17.37 21.78
C THR A 31 31.33 17.14 23.27
N TRP A 32 31.48 15.90 23.75
CA TRP A 32 31.34 15.51 25.17
C TRP A 32 32.27 14.33 25.49
N SER A 33 33.15 14.47 26.48
CA SER A 33 34.09 13.41 26.89
C SER A 33 33.53 12.58 28.05
N GLY A 34 33.51 11.25 27.92
CA GLY A 34 33.18 10.31 29.01
C GLY A 34 32.49 9.02 28.55
N ASN A 35 32.38 8.03 29.44
CA ASN A 35 31.73 6.74 29.15
C ASN A 35 30.28 6.89 28.68
N MET A 36 29.56 7.89 29.20
CA MET A 36 28.16 8.18 28.82
C MET A 36 28.01 8.64 27.36
N ALA A 37 29.01 9.30 26.79
CA ALA A 37 29.01 9.69 25.38
C ALA A 37 29.12 8.46 24.46
N ASN A 38 29.99 7.52 24.82
CA ASN A 38 30.16 6.25 24.11
C ASN A 38 28.89 5.37 24.21
N ASP A 39 28.29 5.30 25.39
CA ASP A 39 27.05 4.53 25.60
C ASP A 39 25.89 5.13 24.78
N PHE A 40 25.79 6.46 24.73
CA PHE A 40 24.75 7.16 23.96
C PHE A 40 24.90 6.99 22.45
N ASP A 41 26.11 7.09 21.91
CA ASP A 41 26.36 6.82 20.48
C ASP A 41 26.07 5.34 20.15
N GLY A 42 26.42 4.41 21.05
CA GLY A 42 26.06 3.00 20.92
C GLY A 42 24.56 2.72 20.97
N PHE A 43 23.78 3.52 21.71
CA PHE A 43 22.31 3.48 21.71
C PHE A 43 21.73 4.04 20.40
N LYS A 44 22.22 5.20 19.94
CA LYS A 44 21.77 5.82 18.67
C LYS A 44 21.95 4.89 17.48
N GLN A 45 23.12 4.25 17.35
CA GLN A 45 23.39 3.37 16.20
C GLN A 45 22.61 2.05 16.26
N ARG A 46 22.42 1.46 17.44
CA ARG A 46 21.77 0.14 17.55
C ARG A 46 20.25 0.22 17.68
N ALA A 47 19.76 1.05 18.60
CA ALA A 47 18.34 1.12 18.89
C ALA A 47 17.64 2.14 18.00
N LEU A 48 18.10 3.39 17.98
CA LEU A 48 17.39 4.45 17.26
C LEU A 48 17.44 4.26 15.74
N GLN A 49 18.63 4.07 15.19
CA GLN A 49 18.80 3.82 13.75
C GLN A 49 18.16 2.49 13.33
N GLY A 50 18.32 1.44 14.13
CA GLY A 50 17.72 0.13 13.87
C GLY A 50 16.19 0.19 13.83
N SER A 51 15.55 0.80 14.83
CA SER A 51 14.10 0.99 14.86
C SER A 51 13.62 1.88 13.72
N TYR A 52 14.33 2.98 13.42
CA TYR A 52 13.95 3.88 12.33
C TYR A 52 14.00 3.18 10.96
N GLN A 53 15.05 2.37 10.72
CA GLN A 53 15.15 1.56 9.51
C GLN A 53 14.08 0.47 9.45
N SER A 54 13.75 -0.18 10.57
CA SER A 54 12.71 -1.21 10.61
C SER A 54 11.33 -0.66 10.27
N ILE A 55 10.98 0.54 10.75
CA ILE A 55 9.72 1.20 10.41
C ILE A 55 9.64 1.51 8.90
N GLU A 56 10.70 2.11 8.33
CA GLU A 56 10.77 2.43 6.89
C GLU A 56 10.71 1.16 6.03
N THR A 57 11.50 0.13 6.37
CA THR A 57 11.73 -1.03 5.48
C THR A 57 10.74 -2.17 5.68
N GLN A 58 10.25 -2.41 6.89
CA GLN A 58 9.30 -3.49 7.16
C GLN A 58 7.89 -2.97 7.25
N ASP A 59 7.62 -2.09 8.21
CA ASP A 59 6.23 -1.72 8.53
C ASP A 59 5.59 -0.94 7.39
N LEU A 60 6.28 0.10 6.90
CA LEU A 60 5.73 0.98 5.89
C LEU A 60 5.61 0.29 4.52
N GLN A 61 6.64 -0.46 4.10
CA GLN A 61 6.59 -1.24 2.87
C GLN A 61 5.51 -2.35 2.92
N THR A 62 5.32 -2.99 4.08
CA THR A 62 4.25 -3.98 4.24
C THR A 62 2.88 -3.34 4.08
N VAL A 63 2.65 -2.17 4.67
CA VAL A 63 1.38 -1.46 4.54
C VAL A 63 1.15 -0.99 3.10
N ILE A 64 2.17 -0.44 2.43
CA ILE A 64 2.11 -0.02 1.03
C ILE A 64 1.72 -1.20 0.13
N SER A 65 2.46 -2.32 0.21
CA SER A 65 2.21 -3.49 -0.63
C SER A 65 0.82 -4.10 -0.40
N ARG A 66 0.33 -4.07 0.85
CA ARG A 66 -1.05 -4.49 1.16
C ARG A 66 -2.07 -3.57 0.51
N VAL A 67 -1.90 -2.26 0.61
CA VAL A 67 -2.82 -1.29 -0.04
C VAL A 67 -2.83 -1.46 -1.56
N GLU A 68 -1.67 -1.70 -2.18
CA GLU A 68 -1.57 -1.96 -3.62
C GLU A 68 -2.29 -3.26 -4.02
N THR A 69 -2.10 -4.32 -3.24
CA THR A 69 -2.77 -5.61 -3.46
C THR A 69 -4.28 -5.46 -3.40
N GLU A 70 -4.80 -4.76 -2.39
CA GLU A 70 -6.24 -4.51 -2.23
C GLU A 70 -6.80 -3.65 -3.38
N ILE A 71 -6.04 -2.64 -3.84
CA ILE A 71 -6.42 -1.86 -5.02
C ILE A 71 -6.56 -2.77 -6.25
N GLU A 72 -5.62 -3.69 -6.44
CA GLU A 72 -5.65 -4.59 -7.60
C GLU A 72 -6.79 -5.61 -7.49
N GLN A 73 -7.03 -6.18 -6.31
CA GLN A 73 -8.18 -7.06 -6.06
C GLN A 73 -9.50 -6.38 -6.40
N ILE A 74 -9.71 -5.14 -5.92
CA ILE A 74 -10.93 -4.37 -6.21
C ILE A 74 -11.10 -4.14 -7.72
N LYS A 75 -10.02 -3.86 -8.47
CA LYS A 75 -10.13 -3.72 -9.94
C LYS A 75 -10.53 -5.03 -10.61
N GLN A 76 -9.95 -6.15 -10.18
CA GLN A 76 -10.29 -7.47 -10.73
C GLN A 76 -11.75 -7.83 -10.42
N GLU A 77 -12.23 -7.51 -9.23
CA GLU A 77 -13.64 -7.68 -8.87
C GLU A 77 -14.57 -6.82 -9.74
N ILE A 78 -14.22 -5.56 -9.99
CA ILE A 78 -14.99 -4.69 -10.89
C ILE A 78 -15.08 -5.31 -12.29
N LEU A 79 -13.94 -5.74 -12.86
CA LEU A 79 -13.92 -6.37 -14.18
C LEU A 79 -14.76 -7.65 -14.24
N SER A 80 -14.68 -8.47 -13.20
CA SER A 80 -15.48 -9.69 -13.07
C SER A 80 -16.99 -9.38 -13.03
N LEU A 81 -17.39 -8.38 -12.25
CA LEU A 81 -18.78 -7.94 -12.14
C LEU A 81 -19.30 -7.35 -13.46
N GLU A 82 -18.49 -6.56 -14.16
CA GLU A 82 -18.83 -6.02 -15.47
C GLU A 82 -19.04 -7.12 -16.52
N HIS A 83 -18.15 -8.12 -16.53
CA HIS A 83 -18.27 -9.29 -17.39
C HIS A 83 -19.54 -10.08 -17.10
N ASN A 84 -19.82 -10.33 -15.81
CA ASN A 84 -21.03 -11.03 -15.39
C ASN A 84 -22.30 -10.28 -15.84
N ARG A 85 -22.35 -8.96 -15.62
CA ARG A 85 -23.46 -8.11 -16.07
C ARG A 85 -23.68 -8.21 -17.57
N SER A 86 -22.60 -8.14 -18.36
CA SER A 86 -22.68 -8.26 -19.82
C SER A 86 -23.23 -9.63 -20.25
N SER A 87 -22.76 -10.71 -19.63
CA SER A 87 -23.25 -12.07 -19.90
C SER A 87 -24.75 -12.20 -19.59
N GLN A 88 -25.18 -11.67 -18.44
CA GLN A 88 -26.59 -11.66 -18.05
C GLN A 88 -27.47 -10.86 -19.01
N GLN A 89 -26.99 -9.70 -19.50
CA GLN A 89 -27.70 -8.89 -20.49
C GLN A 89 -27.89 -9.62 -21.82
N VAL A 90 -26.85 -10.30 -22.31
CA VAL A 90 -26.95 -11.14 -23.52
C VAL A 90 -27.97 -12.25 -23.30
N ARG A 91 -27.89 -12.97 -22.19
CA ARG A 91 -28.83 -14.06 -21.87
C ARG A 91 -30.28 -13.57 -21.77
N LEU A 92 -30.52 -12.39 -21.21
CA LEU A 92 -31.86 -11.79 -21.17
C LEU A 92 -32.36 -11.45 -22.57
N SER A 93 -31.51 -10.88 -23.43
CA SER A 93 -31.86 -10.59 -24.82
C SER A 93 -32.25 -11.85 -25.58
N ASP A 94 -31.46 -12.91 -25.45
CA ASP A 94 -31.72 -14.20 -26.11
C ASP A 94 -33.06 -14.79 -25.68
N LEU A 95 -33.37 -14.75 -24.38
CA LEU A 95 -34.66 -15.22 -23.84
C LEU A 95 -35.83 -14.37 -24.34
N HIS A 96 -35.67 -13.06 -24.46
CA HIS A 96 -36.68 -12.18 -25.03
C HIS A 96 -36.95 -12.48 -26.51
N ASP A 97 -35.89 -12.75 -27.28
CA ASP A 97 -36.02 -13.11 -28.70
C ASP A 97 -36.63 -14.50 -28.90
N GLN A 98 -36.29 -15.48 -28.04
CA GLN A 98 -36.94 -16.80 -28.03
C GLN A 98 -38.44 -16.67 -27.77
N ARG A 99 -38.81 -15.93 -26.71
CA ARG A 99 -40.22 -15.70 -26.38
C ARG A 99 -40.98 -15.02 -27.52
N ARG A 100 -40.35 -14.05 -28.21
CA ARG A 100 -40.98 -13.38 -29.38
C ARG A 100 -41.23 -14.37 -30.52
N LYS A 101 -40.27 -15.27 -30.81
CA LYS A 101 -40.42 -16.31 -31.84
C LYS A 101 -41.53 -17.30 -31.51
N GLU A 102 -41.63 -17.72 -30.26
CA GLU A 102 -42.68 -18.65 -29.80
C GLU A 102 -44.08 -18.06 -29.94
N LEU A 103 -44.24 -16.75 -29.66
CA LEU A 103 -45.52 -16.06 -29.84
C LEU A 103 -45.93 -15.98 -31.31
N LEU A 104 -44.98 -15.69 -32.22
CA LEU A 104 -45.23 -15.61 -33.67
C LEU A 104 -45.54 -16.97 -34.31
N ASN A 105 -45.03 -18.07 -33.75
CA ASN A 105 -45.28 -19.43 -34.28
C ASN A 105 -46.60 -20.04 -33.80
N ASN A 106 -47.27 -19.43 -32.81
CA ASN A 106 -48.53 -19.90 -32.23
C ASN A 106 -49.76 -19.10 -32.71
N GLU A 107 -49.59 -18.16 -33.66
CA GLU A 107 -50.65 -17.48 -34.41
C GLU A 107 -50.84 -18.12 -35.80
#